data_AF-A0A933UTI6-F1
#
_entry.id   AF-A0A933UTI6-F1
#
_cell.length_a   1.000
_cell.length_b   1.000
_cell.length_c   1.000
_cell.angle_alpha   90.00
_cell.angle_beta   90.00
_cell.angle_gamma   90.00
#
_symmetry.space_group_name_H-M   'P 1'
#
loop_
_entity.id
_entity.type
_entity.pdbx_description
1 polymer ?
#
loop_
_entity_poly.entity_id
_entity_poly.type
_entity_poly.pdbx_seq_one_letter_code
_entity_poly.pdbx_strand_id
1 'polypeptide(L)'
;MPVREPHSRPIRTWSFLPALIGWLLIAGTVQASAQSAPLLFQNQETKSDNLGPFKKWTGAVERMLAEKSQAQGACSDKQLNACNYARWMAFIETVRNKDKMAQLAAVNEYFNKTKYVEDMPNWNVEDYWATPLEFLQKAGDCEDYAIVKFMSLKMLGFDPNNLRIVAVQDLNLKVGHAILAVYLGDKIFILDNQIRDVIEDKKILHYQPVFSINETAWWRHKKV
;
A
#
# COMPACT_ATOMS: atom_id res chain seq x y z
N MET A 1 -85.38 14.66 -59.45
CA MET A 1 -85.03 15.98 -60.03
C MET A 1 -85.19 17.04 -58.95
N PRO A 2 -84.41 18.13 -58.92
CA PRO A 2 -82.97 18.20 -59.23
C PRO A 2 -82.18 19.10 -58.24
N VAL A 3 -80.87 18.86 -58.21
CA VAL A 3 -79.74 19.82 -58.28
C VAL A 3 -79.90 21.21 -57.61
N ARG A 4 -79.02 21.52 -56.65
CA ARG A 4 -78.40 22.85 -56.52
C ARG A 4 -76.91 22.75 -56.16
N GLU A 5 -76.21 23.70 -56.74
CA GLU A 5 -74.78 23.84 -57.02
C GLU A 5 -73.83 24.12 -55.83
N PRO A 6 -72.50 24.02 -56.07
CA PRO A 6 -71.47 24.16 -55.05
C PRO A 6 -70.95 25.59 -54.90
N HIS A 7 -70.56 25.96 -53.68
CA HIS A 7 -69.74 27.16 -53.41
C HIS A 7 -68.35 26.77 -52.91
N SER A 8 -67.36 27.00 -53.77
CA SER A 8 -65.93 27.02 -53.46
C SER A 8 -65.58 28.12 -52.45
N ARG A 9 -64.85 27.77 -51.39
CA ARG A 9 -64.18 28.73 -50.48
C ARG A 9 -62.65 28.57 -50.58
N PRO A 10 -61.90 29.68 -50.47
CA PRO A 10 -60.47 29.70 -50.76
C PRO A 10 -59.61 29.13 -49.62
N ILE A 11 -58.45 28.62 -50.04
CA ILE A 11 -57.39 27.99 -49.25
C ILE A 11 -56.72 29.06 -48.37
N ARG A 12 -56.61 28.78 -47.06
CA ARG A 12 -55.81 29.55 -46.11
C ARG A 12 -54.67 28.66 -45.65
N THR A 13 -53.46 28.95 -46.13
CA THR A 13 -52.22 28.28 -45.72
C THR A 13 -51.89 28.69 -44.28
N TRP A 14 -51.76 27.73 -43.39
CA TRP A 14 -51.28 27.94 -42.02
C TRP A 14 -49.78 27.67 -41.99
N SER A 15 -48.98 28.72 -41.85
CA SER A 15 -47.54 28.61 -41.60
C SER A 15 -47.32 28.11 -40.18
N PHE A 16 -46.87 26.86 -40.04
CA PHE A 16 -46.43 26.29 -38.77
C PHE A 16 -45.06 26.85 -38.40
N LEU A 17 -45.00 27.64 -37.32
CA LEU A 17 -43.75 27.97 -36.61
C LEU A 17 -43.56 26.89 -35.52
N PRO A 18 -42.49 26.09 -35.55
CA PRO A 18 -42.23 25.13 -34.48
C PRO A 18 -41.69 25.88 -33.25
N ALA A 19 -42.37 25.70 -32.11
CA ALA A 19 -41.88 26.15 -30.81
C ALA A 19 -40.68 25.29 -30.37
N LEU A 20 -39.48 25.86 -30.45
CA LEU A 20 -38.26 25.29 -29.87
C LEU A 20 -38.32 25.42 -28.34
N ILE A 21 -38.86 24.41 -27.67
CA ILE A 21 -38.72 24.26 -26.22
C ILE A 21 -37.32 23.68 -25.96
N GLY A 22 -36.38 24.56 -25.60
CA GLY A 22 -35.03 24.17 -25.21
C GLY A 22 -35.04 23.40 -23.89
N TRP A 23 -34.73 22.11 -23.95
CA TRP A 23 -34.38 21.33 -22.77
C TRP A 23 -32.94 21.66 -22.38
N LEU A 24 -32.76 22.56 -21.42
CA LEU A 24 -31.47 22.76 -20.76
C LEU A 24 -31.23 21.55 -19.83
N LEU A 25 -30.52 20.54 -20.33
CA LEU A 25 -29.95 19.49 -19.48
C LEU A 25 -28.82 20.12 -18.64
N ILE A 26 -29.11 20.44 -17.37
CA ILE A 26 -28.07 20.74 -16.39
C ILE A 26 -27.38 19.40 -16.09
N ALA A 27 -26.35 19.08 -16.86
CA ALA A 27 -25.41 18.02 -16.51
C ALA A 27 -24.65 18.48 -15.25
N GLY A 28 -25.15 18.12 -14.07
CA GLY A 28 -24.44 18.31 -12.82
C GLY A 28 -23.16 17.48 -12.88
N THR A 29 -22.03 18.15 -13.10
CA THR A 29 -20.72 17.52 -12.96
C THR A 29 -20.52 17.23 -11.48
N VAL A 30 -20.68 15.97 -11.07
CA VAL A 30 -20.23 15.52 -9.77
C VAL A 30 -18.71 15.56 -9.79
N GLN A 31 -18.15 16.68 -9.38
CA GLN A 31 -16.71 16.84 -9.24
C GLN A 31 -16.30 16.02 -8.01
N ALA A 32 -15.84 14.79 -8.24
CA ALA A 32 -15.20 14.00 -7.20
C ALA A 32 -13.95 14.77 -6.73
N SER A 33 -14.00 15.34 -5.53
CA SER A 33 -12.83 15.95 -4.90
C SER A 33 -11.83 14.84 -4.62
N ALA A 34 -10.69 14.82 -5.31
CA ALA A 34 -9.58 13.99 -4.95
C ALA A 34 -9.08 14.45 -3.57
N GLN A 35 -9.49 13.76 -2.50
CA GLN A 35 -8.95 13.97 -1.17
C GLN A 35 -7.44 13.72 -1.25
N SER A 36 -6.62 14.70 -0.90
CA SER A 36 -5.17 14.51 -0.80
C SER A 36 -4.89 13.40 0.21
N ALA A 37 -3.96 12.49 -0.13
CA ALA A 37 -3.54 11.43 0.79
C ALA A 37 -3.11 12.03 2.15
N PRO A 38 -3.40 11.35 3.28
CA PRO A 38 -2.99 11.84 4.59
C PRO A 38 -1.47 11.96 4.68
N LEU A 39 -0.98 12.94 5.45
CA LEU A 39 0.45 13.14 5.68
C LEU A 39 0.96 12.19 6.77
N LEU A 40 1.97 11.38 6.45
CA LEU A 40 2.60 10.45 7.38
C LEU A 40 3.28 11.20 8.53
N PHE A 41 2.90 10.86 9.77
CA PHE A 41 3.29 11.53 11.01
C PHE A 41 3.06 13.05 11.00
N GLN A 42 2.13 13.54 10.17
CA GLN A 42 1.89 14.97 9.94
C GLN A 42 3.12 15.73 9.41
N ASN A 43 4.06 15.04 8.76
CA ASN A 43 5.26 15.65 8.21
C ASN A 43 5.03 16.18 6.78
N GLN A 44 5.82 17.18 6.40
CA GLN A 44 5.98 17.55 4.99
C GLN A 44 6.80 16.49 4.26
N GLU A 45 6.37 16.12 3.06
CA GLU A 45 6.98 15.06 2.26
C GLU A 45 7.49 15.62 0.92
N THR A 46 8.75 15.32 0.58
CA THR A 46 9.31 15.57 -0.76
C THR A 46 9.47 14.24 -1.49
N LYS A 47 8.66 13.98 -2.52
CA LYS A 47 8.70 12.73 -3.32
C LYS A 47 9.83 12.75 -4.36
N SER A 48 10.42 11.58 -4.61
CA SER A 48 11.31 11.32 -5.74
C SER A 48 11.07 9.90 -6.27
N ASP A 49 11.03 9.75 -7.60
CA ASP A 49 10.91 8.46 -8.28
C ASP A 49 12.28 7.82 -8.57
N ASN A 50 13.39 8.50 -8.23
CA ASN A 50 14.74 7.96 -8.38
C ASN A 50 15.14 7.11 -7.16
N LEU A 51 14.97 5.79 -7.27
CA LEU A 51 15.34 4.82 -6.24
C LEU A 51 16.84 4.53 -6.14
N GLY A 52 17.69 5.12 -7.00
CA GLY A 52 19.14 4.87 -7.03
C GLY A 52 19.87 5.01 -5.69
N PRO A 53 19.49 5.93 -4.77
CA PRO A 53 20.08 6.01 -3.44
C PRO A 53 19.76 4.81 -2.51
N PHE A 54 18.69 4.06 -2.78
CA PHE A 54 18.17 3.00 -1.89
C PHE A 54 18.54 1.60 -2.37
N LYS A 55 19.84 1.38 -2.60
CA LYS A 55 20.37 0.12 -3.16
C LYS A 55 20.04 -1.13 -2.34
N LYS A 56 19.93 -0.99 -1.01
CA LYS A 56 19.61 -2.11 -0.11
C LYS A 56 18.19 -2.60 -0.32
N TRP A 57 17.24 -1.66 -0.38
CA TRP A 57 15.85 -1.96 -0.74
C TRP A 57 15.74 -2.57 -2.14
N THR A 58 16.30 -1.92 -3.17
CA THR A 58 16.20 -2.45 -4.54
C THR A 58 16.88 -3.81 -4.66
N GLY A 59 18.03 -3.99 -4.00
CA GLY A 59 18.74 -5.27 -3.95
C GLY A 59 17.95 -6.37 -3.23
N ALA A 60 17.26 -6.07 -2.12
CA ALA A 60 16.38 -7.02 -1.45
C ALA A 60 15.21 -7.45 -2.34
N VAL A 61 14.59 -6.49 -3.04
CA VAL A 61 13.52 -6.76 -4.00
C VAL A 61 14.01 -7.64 -5.15
N GLU A 62 15.18 -7.34 -5.72
CA GLU A 62 15.79 -8.14 -6.79
C GLU A 62 16.09 -9.57 -6.34
N ARG A 63 16.69 -9.76 -5.16
CA ARG A 63 16.99 -11.09 -4.61
C ARG A 63 15.71 -11.89 -4.39
N MET A 64 14.68 -11.29 -3.81
CA MET A 64 13.39 -11.93 -3.59
C MET A 64 12.73 -12.40 -4.90
N LEU A 65 12.85 -11.62 -5.99
CA LEU A 65 12.34 -12.04 -7.29
C LEU A 65 13.07 -13.27 -7.82
N ALA A 66 14.38 -13.37 -7.61
CA ALA A 66 15.19 -14.52 -7.99
C ALA A 66 14.88 -15.77 -7.13
N GLU A 67 14.64 -15.58 -5.84
CA GLU A 67 14.31 -16.63 -4.87
C GLU A 67 12.97 -17.32 -5.12
N LYS A 68 12.04 -16.69 -5.85
CA LYS A 68 10.71 -17.26 -6.14
C LYS A 68 10.80 -18.66 -6.79
N SER A 69 11.87 -18.93 -7.53
CA SER A 69 12.16 -20.24 -8.13
C SER A 69 12.67 -21.29 -7.13
N GLN A 70 13.27 -20.85 -6.01
CA GLN A 70 13.87 -21.70 -4.98
C GLN A 70 12.88 -22.10 -3.87
N ALA A 71 11.65 -21.60 -3.91
CA ALA A 71 10.57 -22.01 -3.03
C ALA A 71 10.14 -23.49 -3.18
N GLN A 72 10.79 -24.23 -4.09
CA GLN A 72 10.55 -25.64 -4.38
C GLN A 72 11.78 -26.45 -3.92
N GLY A 73 11.62 -27.25 -2.86
CA GLY A 73 12.72 -27.99 -2.24
C GLY A 73 12.28 -28.82 -1.04
N ALA A 74 13.20 -29.56 -0.42
CA ALA A 74 12.90 -30.34 0.79
C ALA A 74 12.97 -29.45 2.03
N CYS A 75 12.18 -29.75 3.05
CA CYS A 75 12.19 -29.02 4.32
C CYS A 75 13.52 -29.09 5.09
N SER A 76 14.40 -30.02 4.71
CA SER A 76 15.72 -30.25 5.31
C SER A 76 16.87 -29.45 4.65
N ASP A 77 16.60 -28.71 3.57
CA ASP A 77 17.65 -27.95 2.89
C ASP A 77 18.14 -26.77 3.74
N LYS A 78 19.47 -26.65 3.83
CA LYS A 78 20.14 -25.54 4.54
C LYS A 78 20.13 -24.23 3.74
N GLN A 79 19.81 -24.28 2.46
CA GLN A 79 19.51 -23.12 1.62
C GLN A 79 18.00 -22.87 1.67
N LEU A 80 17.60 -21.61 1.89
CA LEU A 80 16.23 -21.06 1.96
C LEU A 80 15.12 -22.11 1.81
N ASN A 81 14.73 -22.72 2.94
CA ASN A 81 13.95 -23.96 2.91
C ASN A 81 12.51 -23.75 2.38
N ALA A 82 12.01 -24.70 1.58
CA ALA A 82 10.65 -24.69 1.04
C ALA A 82 9.56 -24.72 2.14
N CYS A 83 9.92 -25.23 3.32
CA CYS A 83 9.02 -25.32 4.47
C CYS A 83 8.64 -23.94 5.05
N ASN A 84 9.57 -23.00 5.07
CA ASN A 84 9.38 -21.63 5.55
C ASN A 84 8.45 -20.89 4.59
N TYR A 85 8.68 -21.04 3.29
CA TYR A 85 7.78 -20.52 2.27
C TYR A 85 6.38 -21.15 2.41
N ALA A 86 6.27 -22.48 2.50
CA ALA A 86 4.98 -23.16 2.65
C ALA A 86 4.23 -22.72 3.92
N ARG A 87 4.92 -22.58 5.06
CA ARG A 87 4.33 -22.05 6.31
C ARG A 87 3.87 -20.61 6.15
N TRP A 88 4.66 -19.76 5.51
CA TRP A 88 4.27 -18.40 5.20
C TRP A 88 3.03 -18.36 4.28
N MET A 89 2.99 -19.17 3.23
CA MET A 89 1.84 -19.23 2.32
C MET A 89 0.59 -19.73 3.03
N ALA A 90 0.71 -20.77 3.85
CA ALA A 90 -0.39 -21.27 4.68
C ALA A 90 -0.92 -20.18 5.62
N PHE A 91 -0.02 -19.41 6.25
CA PHE A 91 -0.41 -18.26 7.05
C PHE A 91 -1.17 -17.21 6.22
N ILE A 92 -0.67 -16.81 5.05
CA ILE A 92 -1.34 -15.86 4.16
C ILE A 92 -2.77 -16.33 3.83
N GLU A 93 -2.96 -17.61 3.51
CA GLU A 93 -4.29 -18.16 3.22
C GLU A 93 -5.24 -18.08 4.43
N THR A 94 -4.75 -18.27 5.66
CA THR A 94 -5.58 -18.13 6.88
C THR A 94 -6.07 -16.70 7.12
N VAL A 95 -5.40 -15.71 6.52
CA VAL A 95 -5.65 -14.28 6.72
C VAL A 95 -6.38 -13.63 5.53
N ARG A 96 -6.33 -14.25 4.34
CA ARG A 96 -6.80 -13.70 3.06
C ARG A 96 -8.24 -13.18 3.08
N ASN A 97 -9.14 -13.83 3.80
CA ASN A 97 -10.57 -13.48 3.84
C ASN A 97 -10.98 -12.61 5.04
N LYS A 98 -10.03 -12.16 5.85
CA LYS A 98 -10.30 -11.22 6.95
C LYS A 98 -10.49 -9.79 6.41
N ASP A 99 -11.14 -8.94 7.18
CA ASP A 99 -11.18 -7.50 6.88
C ASP A 99 -9.77 -6.88 6.95
N LYS A 100 -9.59 -5.73 6.30
CA LYS A 100 -8.26 -5.11 6.14
C LYS A 100 -7.57 -4.85 7.47
N MET A 101 -8.27 -4.41 8.52
CA MET A 101 -7.64 -4.16 9.82
C MET A 101 -7.23 -5.45 10.52
N ALA A 102 -8.07 -6.49 10.46
CA ALA A 102 -7.70 -7.80 10.97
C ALA A 102 -6.53 -8.43 10.19
N GLN A 103 -6.40 -8.15 8.89
CA GLN A 103 -5.22 -8.53 8.10
C GLN A 103 -3.95 -7.83 8.61
N LEU A 104 -4.00 -6.51 8.85
CA LEU A 104 -2.86 -5.76 9.41
C LEU A 104 -2.45 -6.33 10.77
N ALA A 105 -3.40 -6.54 11.67
CA ALA A 105 -3.14 -7.06 13.01
C ALA A 105 -2.54 -8.47 12.98
N ALA A 106 -3.11 -9.37 12.17
CA ALA A 106 -2.62 -10.74 12.04
C ALA A 106 -1.20 -10.80 11.45
N VAL A 107 -0.90 -9.98 10.43
CA VAL A 107 0.44 -9.87 9.86
C VAL A 107 1.43 -9.32 10.88
N ASN A 108 1.07 -8.25 11.61
CA ASN A 108 1.95 -7.69 12.63
C ASN A 108 2.27 -8.72 13.71
N GLU A 109 1.24 -9.36 14.26
CA GLU A 109 1.37 -10.33 15.35
C GLU A 109 2.16 -11.58 14.91
N TYR A 110 1.91 -12.09 13.69
CA TYR A 110 2.57 -13.29 13.20
C TYR A 110 4.08 -13.10 13.11
N PHE A 111 4.55 -12.01 12.49
CA PHE A 111 5.97 -11.78 12.32
C PHE A 111 6.65 -11.30 13.61
N ASN A 112 5.95 -10.58 14.49
CA ASN A 112 6.49 -10.15 15.79
C ASN A 112 6.79 -11.31 16.76
N LYS A 113 6.43 -12.56 16.42
CA LYS A 113 6.84 -13.77 17.16
C LYS A 113 8.24 -14.25 16.79
N THR A 114 8.79 -13.77 15.68
CA THR A 114 10.18 -14.04 15.30
C THR A 114 11.13 -13.40 16.31
N LYS A 115 12.32 -13.97 16.48
CA LYS A 115 13.36 -13.39 17.34
C LYS A 115 13.93 -12.13 16.66
N TYR A 116 14.31 -11.11 17.40
CA TYR A 116 15.11 -10.00 16.87
C TYR A 116 16.59 -10.40 16.83
N VAL A 117 17.25 -10.24 15.69
CA VAL A 117 18.68 -10.55 15.50
C VAL A 117 19.29 -9.48 14.60
N GLU A 118 20.27 -8.75 15.12
CA GLU A 118 21.01 -7.72 14.38
C GLU A 118 21.83 -8.33 13.23
N ASP A 119 22.14 -7.51 12.22
CA ASP A 119 22.84 -7.98 11.03
C ASP A 119 24.27 -8.44 11.25
N MET A 120 25.02 -7.78 12.13
CA MET A 120 26.41 -8.15 12.39
C MET A 120 26.55 -9.61 12.84
N PRO A 121 25.82 -10.11 13.87
CA PRO A 121 25.87 -11.53 14.22
C PRO A 121 25.19 -12.46 13.21
N ASN A 122 24.32 -11.96 12.31
CA ASN A 122 23.53 -12.78 11.39
C ASN A 122 24.21 -12.99 10.01
N TRP A 123 24.84 -11.92 9.51
CA TRP A 123 25.36 -11.76 8.15
C TRP A 123 26.82 -11.27 8.11
N ASN A 124 27.41 -10.91 9.26
CA ASN A 124 28.79 -10.41 9.36
C ASN A 124 29.01 -9.13 8.53
N VAL A 125 27.98 -8.28 8.46
CA VAL A 125 27.99 -6.94 7.86
C VAL A 125 27.14 -6.01 8.74
N GLU A 126 27.33 -4.70 8.63
CA GLU A 126 26.67 -3.73 9.52
C GLU A 126 25.16 -3.59 9.27
N ASP A 127 24.72 -3.70 8.03
CA ASP A 127 23.33 -3.48 7.63
C ASP A 127 23.07 -4.22 6.30
N TYR A 128 22.17 -5.20 6.36
CA TYR A 128 21.79 -6.17 5.34
C TYR A 128 20.27 -6.35 5.32
N TRP A 129 19.63 -5.76 4.31
CA TRP A 129 18.19 -5.87 4.17
C TRP A 129 17.82 -7.25 3.63
N ALA A 130 17.34 -8.14 4.48
CA ALA A 130 17.00 -9.52 4.16
C ALA A 130 15.71 -9.62 3.33
N THR A 131 15.67 -10.63 2.45
CA THR A 131 14.42 -11.02 1.80
C THR A 131 13.45 -11.66 2.82
N PRO A 132 12.15 -11.76 2.51
CA PRO A 132 11.20 -12.50 3.33
C PRO A 132 11.65 -13.94 3.66
N LEU A 133 12.29 -14.65 2.73
CA LEU A 133 12.74 -16.02 2.97
C LEU A 133 13.99 -16.07 3.84
N GLU A 134 14.93 -15.14 3.64
CA GLU A 134 16.10 -14.96 4.49
C GLU A 134 15.67 -14.67 5.94
N PHE A 135 14.73 -13.74 6.13
CA PHE A 135 14.14 -13.42 7.44
C PHE A 135 13.47 -14.64 8.09
N LEU A 136 12.67 -15.40 7.34
CA LEU A 136 12.02 -16.62 7.87
C LEU A 136 13.02 -17.73 8.24
N GLN A 137 14.22 -17.72 7.65
CA GLN A 137 15.26 -18.70 7.91
C GLN A 137 16.17 -18.31 9.07
N LYS A 138 16.51 -17.02 9.18
CA LYS A 138 17.56 -16.55 10.09
C LYS A 138 17.09 -15.52 11.11
N ALA A 139 15.82 -15.14 11.09
CA ALA A 139 15.35 -13.90 11.70
C ALA A 139 16.07 -12.67 11.12
N GLY A 140 15.86 -11.51 11.73
CA GLY A 140 16.41 -10.24 11.28
C GLY A 140 16.12 -9.12 12.26
N ASP A 141 16.43 -7.90 11.84
CA ASP A 141 16.22 -6.67 12.58
C ASP A 141 15.12 -5.80 11.95
N CYS A 142 15.01 -4.53 12.34
CA CYS A 142 13.80 -3.73 12.16
C CYS A 142 13.32 -3.62 10.70
N GLU A 143 14.22 -3.44 9.75
CA GLU A 143 13.90 -3.37 8.32
C GLU A 143 13.35 -4.70 7.81
N ASP A 144 13.89 -5.82 8.27
CA ASP A 144 13.50 -7.14 7.80
C ASP A 144 12.07 -7.47 8.23
N TYR A 145 11.69 -7.06 9.46
CA TYR A 145 10.30 -7.10 9.90
C TYR A 145 9.41 -6.24 9.00
N ALA A 146 9.84 -5.03 8.63
CA ALA A 146 9.07 -4.16 7.76
C ALA A 146 8.91 -4.74 6.35
N ILE A 147 9.98 -5.32 5.78
CA ILE A 147 10.02 -5.95 4.45
C ILE A 147 9.09 -7.16 4.40
N VAL A 148 9.19 -8.11 5.34
CA VAL A 148 8.37 -9.32 5.33
C VAL A 148 6.87 -8.99 5.50
N LYS A 149 6.55 -7.99 6.32
CA LYS A 149 5.18 -7.49 6.49
C LYS A 149 4.67 -6.80 5.23
N PHE A 150 5.50 -5.95 4.60
CA PHE A 150 5.18 -5.28 3.32
C PHE A 150 4.79 -6.32 2.26
N MET A 151 5.64 -7.33 2.09
CA MET A 151 5.42 -8.37 1.08
C MET A 151 4.20 -9.22 1.39
N SER A 152 3.97 -9.55 2.67
CA SER A 152 2.77 -10.26 3.10
C SER A 152 1.49 -9.51 2.78
N LEU A 153 1.45 -8.20 3.05
CA LEU A 153 0.28 -7.36 2.72
C LEU A 153 0.09 -7.24 1.20
N LYS A 154 1.17 -7.11 0.42
CA LYS A 154 1.09 -7.15 -1.04
C LYS A 154 0.45 -8.47 -1.53
N MET A 155 0.81 -9.61 -0.94
CA MET A 155 0.21 -10.92 -1.26
C MET A 155 -1.26 -11.08 -0.82
N LEU A 156 -1.66 -10.31 0.19
CA LEU A 156 -3.06 -10.15 0.64
C LEU A 156 -3.84 -9.12 -0.20
N GLY A 157 -3.25 -8.60 -1.29
CA GLY A 157 -3.90 -7.71 -2.23
C GLY A 157 -3.99 -6.25 -1.77
N PHE A 158 -3.07 -5.79 -0.91
CA PHE A 158 -2.88 -4.36 -0.68
C PHE A 158 -2.13 -3.75 -1.86
N ASP A 159 -2.55 -2.55 -2.27
CA ASP A 159 -1.84 -1.78 -3.29
C ASP A 159 -0.45 -1.37 -2.75
N PRO A 160 0.66 -1.74 -3.41
CA PRO A 160 2.01 -1.35 -3.01
C PRO A 160 2.21 0.17 -2.89
N ASN A 161 1.40 0.99 -3.57
CA ASN A 161 1.44 2.44 -3.42
C ASN A 161 0.97 2.93 -2.05
N ASN A 162 0.18 2.12 -1.36
CA ASN A 162 -0.33 2.38 -0.01
C ASN A 162 0.54 1.75 1.08
N LEU A 163 1.66 1.12 0.73
CA LEU A 163 2.61 0.51 1.65
C LEU A 163 3.93 1.26 1.56
N ARG A 164 4.51 1.65 2.70
CA ARG A 164 5.82 2.29 2.74
C ARG A 164 6.65 1.79 3.91
N ILE A 165 7.87 1.35 3.64
CA ILE A 165 8.87 1.17 4.71
C ILE A 165 9.35 2.57 5.11
N VAL A 166 9.48 2.83 6.40
CA VAL A 166 9.81 4.15 6.95
C VAL A 166 11.01 4.00 7.86
N ALA A 167 12.09 4.71 7.53
CA ALA A 167 13.19 4.92 8.44
C ALA A 167 12.84 6.08 9.37
N VAL A 168 12.82 5.81 10.67
CA VAL A 168 12.51 6.77 11.73
C VAL A 168 13.69 6.90 12.68
N GLN A 169 13.79 8.05 13.33
CA GLN A 169 14.51 8.18 14.59
C GLN A 169 13.53 7.85 15.72
N ASP A 170 13.85 6.85 16.53
CA ASP A 170 13.19 6.64 17.81
C ASP A 170 13.75 7.64 18.83
N LEU A 171 12.90 8.53 19.32
CA LEU A 171 13.27 9.57 20.27
C LEU A 171 13.35 9.06 21.72
N ASN A 172 12.67 7.96 22.03
CA ASN A 172 12.75 7.32 23.35
C ASN A 172 14.06 6.52 23.47
N LEU A 173 14.35 5.69 22.47
CA LEU A 173 15.53 4.80 22.46
C LEU A 173 16.79 5.49 21.91
N LYS A 174 16.64 6.62 21.20
CA LYS A 174 17.73 7.38 20.58
C LYS A 174 18.52 6.58 19.54
N VAL A 175 17.85 5.71 18.80
CA VAL A 175 18.40 4.89 17.72
C VAL A 175 17.60 5.06 16.44
N GLY A 176 18.22 4.77 15.29
CA GLY A 176 17.48 4.57 14.05
C GLY A 176 16.61 3.31 14.17
N HIS A 177 15.44 3.33 13.53
CA HIS A 177 14.50 2.22 13.50
C HIS A 177 13.76 2.19 12.17
N ALA A 178 13.25 1.03 11.78
CA ALA A 178 12.46 0.85 10.57
C ALA A 178 11.09 0.25 10.87
N ILE A 179 10.05 0.81 10.27
CA ILE A 179 8.65 0.41 10.45
C ILE A 179 7.93 0.33 9.09
N LEU A 180 6.74 -0.26 9.08
CA LEU A 180 5.86 -0.27 7.90
C LEU A 180 4.65 0.63 8.13
N ALA A 181 4.47 1.62 7.26
CA ALA A 181 3.26 2.44 7.18
C ALA A 181 2.30 1.90 6.12
N VAL A 182 1.02 1.83 6.46
CA VAL A 182 -0.07 1.35 5.61
C VAL A 182 -1.19 2.39 5.54
N TYR A 183 -1.44 2.89 4.34
CA TYR A 183 -2.52 3.82 4.06
C TYR A 183 -3.81 3.04 3.85
N LEU A 184 -4.84 3.36 4.64
CA LEU A 184 -6.17 2.75 4.55
C LEU A 184 -7.23 3.84 4.67
N GLY A 185 -7.73 4.29 3.51
CA GLY A 185 -8.64 5.44 3.44
C GLY A 185 -7.93 6.74 3.82
N ASP A 186 -8.46 7.44 4.81
CA ASP A 186 -7.93 8.71 5.35
C ASP A 186 -6.95 8.51 6.52
N LYS A 187 -6.61 7.25 6.85
CA LYS A 187 -5.76 6.89 7.97
C LYS A 187 -4.49 6.19 7.53
N ILE A 188 -3.47 6.32 8.37
CA ILE A 188 -2.19 5.63 8.21
C ILE A 188 -1.95 4.79 9.45
N PHE A 189 -1.75 3.50 9.26
CA PHE A 189 -1.48 2.54 10.33
C PHE A 189 -0.03 2.11 10.30
N ILE A 190 0.57 1.95 11.47
CA ILE A 190 1.95 1.51 11.65
C ILE A 190 1.95 0.05 12.09
N LEU A 191 2.73 -0.76 11.37
CA LEU A 191 3.14 -2.09 11.78
C LEU A 191 4.62 -2.02 12.14
N ASP A 192 4.93 -2.50 13.34
CA ASP A 192 6.22 -2.32 13.99
C ASP A 192 6.53 -3.57 14.83
N ASN A 193 7.81 -3.90 15.00
CA ASN A 193 8.27 -5.00 15.86
C ASN A 193 8.49 -4.58 17.32
N GLN A 194 8.54 -3.27 17.62
CA GLN A 194 8.61 -2.75 18.99
C GLN A 194 7.21 -2.51 19.60
N ILE A 195 6.24 -2.08 18.79
CA ILE A 195 4.84 -1.90 19.19
C ILE A 195 4.02 -3.12 18.75
N ARG A 196 3.44 -3.82 19.73
CA ARG A 196 2.66 -5.05 19.47
C ARG A 196 1.40 -4.81 18.64
N ASP A 197 0.68 -3.74 18.95
CA ASP A 197 -0.61 -3.46 18.34
C ASP A 197 -0.43 -2.61 17.07
N VAL A 198 -1.35 -2.70 16.12
CA VAL A 198 -1.37 -1.82 14.94
C VAL A 198 -2.00 -0.50 15.35
N ILE A 199 -1.22 0.58 15.31
CA ILE A 199 -1.62 1.89 15.81
C ILE A 199 -1.61 2.92 14.67
N GLU A 200 -2.53 3.89 14.72
CA GLU A 200 -2.49 5.04 13.83
C GLU A 200 -1.22 5.87 14.06
N ASP A 201 -0.55 6.27 12.99
CA ASP A 201 0.72 7.01 13.01
C ASP A 201 0.72 8.23 13.96
N LYS A 202 -0.36 9.02 13.94
CA LYS A 202 -0.53 10.22 14.78
C LYS A 202 -0.53 9.95 16.28
N LYS A 203 -0.79 8.71 16.70
CA LYS A 203 -0.77 8.32 18.12
C LYS A 203 0.62 7.94 18.60
N ILE A 204 1.58 7.74 17.70
CA ILE A 204 2.95 7.37 18.02
C ILE A 204 3.81 8.64 18.03
N LEU A 205 3.99 9.22 19.22
CA LEU A 205 4.61 10.55 19.38
C LEU A 205 6.14 10.55 19.38
N HIS A 206 6.77 9.37 19.52
CA HIS A 206 8.21 9.23 19.71
C HIS A 206 8.97 8.88 18.42
N TYR A 207 8.27 8.66 17.31
CA TYR A 207 8.92 8.43 16.02
C TYR A 207 9.00 9.71 15.20
N GLN A 208 10.20 10.02 14.74
CA GLN A 208 10.44 11.10 13.80
C GLN A 208 10.88 10.48 12.45
N PRO A 209 10.03 10.47 11.41
CA PRO A 209 10.41 9.88 10.13
C PRO A 209 11.47 10.73 9.44
N VAL A 210 12.39 10.06 8.77
CA VAL A 210 13.48 10.65 7.99
C VAL A 210 13.25 10.40 6.49
N PHE A 211 13.07 9.13 6.13
CA PHE A 211 12.75 8.70 4.77
C PHE A 211 11.66 7.63 4.80
N SER A 212 10.84 7.57 3.75
CA SER A 212 10.00 6.41 3.48
C SER A 212 10.14 5.97 2.03
N ILE A 213 9.93 4.68 1.75
CA ILE A 213 10.14 4.09 0.43
C ILE A 213 9.11 3.03 0.12
N ASN A 214 8.76 2.90 -1.16
CA ASN A 214 8.03 1.76 -1.70
C ASN A 214 8.69 1.26 -3.00
N GLU A 215 8.00 0.43 -3.78
CA GLU A 215 8.55 -0.16 -4.99
C GLU A 215 8.84 0.84 -6.13
N THR A 216 8.27 2.04 -6.07
CA THR A 216 8.29 3.01 -7.18
C THR A 216 8.88 4.37 -6.83
N ALA A 217 8.89 4.74 -5.55
CA ALA A 217 9.28 6.07 -5.11
C ALA A 217 9.78 6.06 -3.66
N TRP A 218 10.44 7.14 -3.29
CA TRP A 218 10.77 7.46 -1.91
C TRP A 218 10.39 8.90 -1.58
N TRP A 219 10.27 9.18 -0.29
CA TRP A 219 9.90 10.47 0.26
C TRP A 219 10.86 10.88 1.37
N ARG A 220 11.36 12.11 1.31
CA ARG A 220 12.05 12.76 2.43
C ARG A 220 11.03 13.42 3.34
N HIS A 221 11.16 13.19 4.63
CA HIS A 221 10.28 13.75 5.65
C HIS A 221 10.92 14.97 6.31
N LYS A 222 10.12 16.02 6.52
CA LYS A 222 10.49 17.18 7.32
C LYS A 222 9.37 17.48 8.30
N LYS A 223 9.72 17.59 9.58
CA LYS A 223 8.77 18.01 10.61
C LYS A 223 8.25 19.41 10.28
N VAL A 224 6.93 19.57 10.39
CA VAL A 224 6.26 20.87 10.27
C VAL A 224 6.48 21.71 11.52
#